data_AF-A0ABC8TJV2-F1
#
_entry.id   AF-A0ABC8TJV2-F1
#
_cell.length_a   1.000
_cell.length_b   1.000
_cell.length_c   1.000
_cell.angle_alpha   90.00
_cell.angle_beta   90.00
_cell.angle_gamma   90.00
#
_symmetry.space_group_name_H-M   'P 1'
#
loop_
_entity.id
_entity.type
_entity.pdbx_description
1 polymer ?
#
loop_
_entity_poly.entity_id
_entity_poly.type
_entity_poly.pdbx_seq_one_letter_code
_entity_poly.pdbx_strand_id
1 'polypeptide(L)'
;MSSQHAITEYRVIEPSWHGYTWLELSPLTGRKHQLRVHCAEVLGTPIVGDYKYGWQSHRNWKHLPSSKLESNMNEKLSKGKTLPFGLDLESGSISEKHPRLHLHCREMVLPNVSMTLQHTQLSSECDLTKIESLKFVAPLPSHMQRSWDILHS
;
A
#
# COMPACT_ATOMS: atom_id res chain seq x y z
N MET A 1 -20.10 -4.22 24.22
CA MET A 1 -18.89 -4.28 23.37
C MET A 1 -17.84 -3.39 24.00
N SER A 2 -16.72 -3.96 24.45
CA SER A 2 -15.64 -3.18 25.07
C SER A 2 -14.90 -2.37 23.98
N SER A 3 -14.73 -1.07 24.20
CA SER A 3 -13.89 -0.23 23.35
C SER A 3 -12.44 -0.68 23.47
N GLN A 4 -11.79 -0.91 22.33
CA GLN A 4 -10.40 -1.33 22.29
C GLN A 4 -9.52 -0.16 21.84
N HIS A 5 -8.44 0.11 22.57
CA HIS A 5 -7.50 1.16 22.21
C HIS A 5 -6.79 0.83 20.89
N ALA A 6 -6.68 1.83 20.01
CA ALA A 6 -6.07 1.73 18.69
C ALA A 6 -5.07 2.87 18.50
N ILE A 7 -3.79 2.54 18.29
CA ILE A 7 -2.71 3.52 18.14
C ILE A 7 -2.00 3.29 16.82
N THR A 8 -1.87 4.36 16.04
CA THR A 8 -1.10 4.39 14.79
C THR A 8 -0.28 5.66 14.78
N GLU A 9 1.03 5.51 14.63
CA GLU A 9 1.89 6.63 14.26
C GLU A 9 1.85 6.81 12.75
N TYR A 10 1.94 8.05 12.28
CA TYR A 10 1.99 8.33 10.85
C TYR A 10 3.03 9.39 10.55
N ARG A 11 3.55 9.34 9.33
CA ARG A 11 4.45 10.34 8.78
C ARG A 11 4.03 10.66 7.35
N VAL A 12 3.98 11.95 7.03
CA VAL A 12 3.80 12.39 5.65
C VAL A 12 5.13 12.18 4.93
N ILE A 13 5.15 11.30 3.93
CA ILE A 13 6.31 11.10 3.07
C ILE A 13 6.37 12.24 2.07
N GLU A 14 5.26 12.44 1.35
CA GLU A 14 5.19 13.42 0.26
C GLU A 14 3.75 13.92 0.06
N PRO A 15 3.52 15.24 0.11
CA PRO A 15 2.27 15.83 -0.34
C PRO A 15 2.26 15.97 -1.87
N SER A 16 1.17 15.60 -2.52
CA SER A 16 0.97 15.84 -3.95
C SER A 16 0.04 17.02 -4.18
N TRP A 17 0.35 17.84 -5.19
CA TRP A 17 -0.43 18.99 -5.64
C TRP A 17 -1.84 18.62 -6.12
N HIS A 18 -2.12 17.34 -6.35
CA HIS A 18 -3.40 16.85 -6.87
C HIS A 18 -4.37 16.39 -5.77
N GLY A 19 -4.13 16.81 -4.52
CA GLY A 19 -5.00 16.44 -3.39
C GLY A 19 -4.77 15.02 -2.88
N TYR A 20 -3.61 14.45 -3.18
CA TYR A 20 -3.16 13.16 -2.67
C TYR A 20 -1.99 13.34 -1.70
N THR A 21 -1.78 12.37 -0.82
CA THR A 21 -0.65 12.38 0.10
C THR A 21 -0.17 10.96 0.30
N TRP A 22 1.15 10.77 0.19
CA TRP A 22 1.79 9.50 0.52
C TRP A 22 2.10 9.49 2.01
N LEU A 23 1.48 8.54 2.72
CA LEU A 23 1.63 8.36 4.15
C LEU A 23 2.39 7.08 4.46
N GLU A 24 3.33 7.18 5.38
CA GLU A 24 3.84 6.04 6.13
C GLU A 24 2.98 5.86 7.37
N LEU A 25 2.55 4.62 7.64
CA LEU A 25 1.70 4.28 8.78
C LEU A 25 2.34 3.16 9.60
N SER A 26 2.52 3.39 10.89
CA SER A 26 3.11 2.44 11.84
C SER A 26 2.07 2.09 12.91
N PRO A 27 1.29 1.01 12.72
CA PRO A 27 0.31 0.57 13.73
C PRO A 27 1.02 -0.03 14.94
N LEU A 28 0.83 0.57 16.12
CA LEU A 28 1.30 0.02 17.40
C LEU A 28 0.29 -0.97 18.02
N THR A 29 -0.89 -1.08 17.42
CA THR A 29 -1.95 -2.04 17.76
C THR A 29 -2.53 -2.66 16.49
N GLY A 30 -3.16 -3.83 16.60
CA GLY A 30 -3.69 -4.59 15.45
C GLY A 30 -5.22 -4.70 15.39
N ARG A 31 -5.98 -3.59 15.49
CA ARG A 31 -7.46 -3.67 15.41
C ARG A 31 -7.94 -3.84 13.96
N LYS A 32 -9.11 -4.45 13.80
CA LYS A 32 -9.73 -4.65 12.48
C LYS A 32 -9.92 -3.31 11.76
N HIS A 33 -9.33 -3.20 10.56
CA HIS A 33 -9.36 -2.00 9.71
C HIS A 33 -8.80 -0.72 10.36
N GLN A 34 -7.98 -0.84 11.41
CA GLN A 34 -7.47 0.31 12.17
C GLN A 34 -6.96 1.45 11.30
N LEU A 35 -6.01 1.16 10.40
CA LEU A 35 -5.39 2.15 9.52
C LEU A 35 -6.41 2.86 8.62
N ARG A 36 -7.35 2.10 8.07
CA ARG A 36 -8.39 2.59 7.17
C ARG A 36 -9.33 3.58 7.88
N VAL A 37 -9.76 3.22 9.09
CA VAL A 37 -10.62 4.07 9.94
C VAL A 37 -9.86 5.31 10.38
N HIS A 38 -8.60 5.18 10.82
CA HIS A 38 -7.79 6.32 11.22
C HIS A 38 -7.61 7.32 10.07
N CYS A 39 -7.31 6.86 8.85
CA CYS A 39 -7.20 7.74 7.69
C CYS A 39 -8.53 8.42 7.34
N ALA A 40 -9.64 7.69 7.33
CA ALA A 40 -10.93 8.23 6.92
C ALA A 40 -11.56 9.16 7.97
N GLU A 41 -11.67 8.71 9.21
CA GLU A 41 -12.47 9.37 10.26
C GLU A 41 -11.65 10.32 11.12
N VAL A 42 -10.37 10.02 11.37
CA VAL A 42 -9.51 10.83 12.27
C VAL A 42 -8.75 11.89 11.47
N LEU A 43 -8.12 11.49 10.36
CA LEU A 43 -7.37 12.42 9.51
C LEU A 43 -8.25 13.13 8.48
N GLY A 44 -9.45 12.62 8.19
CA GLY A 44 -10.31 13.16 7.13
C GLY A 44 -9.76 12.93 5.71
N THR A 45 -8.75 12.06 5.56
CA THR A 45 -8.06 11.75 4.30
C THR A 45 -8.15 10.25 4.02
N PRO A 46 -9.29 9.74 3.53
CA PRO A 46 -9.50 8.32 3.32
C PRO A 46 -8.54 7.74 2.27
N ILE A 47 -8.15 6.48 2.47
CA ILE A 47 -7.24 5.77 1.57
C ILE A 47 -7.89 5.58 0.20
N VAL A 48 -7.13 5.81 -0.88
CA VAL A 48 -7.58 5.57 -2.25
C VAL A 48 -7.98 4.10 -2.44
N GLY A 49 -9.11 3.86 -3.11
CA GLY A 49 -9.72 2.56 -3.31
C GLY A 49 -10.41 1.98 -2.07
N ASP A 50 -10.51 2.73 -0.97
CA ASP A 50 -11.29 2.35 0.20
C ASP A 50 -12.75 2.80 0.07
N TYR A 51 -13.54 2.01 -0.65
CA TYR A 51 -14.97 2.28 -0.85
C TYR A 51 -15.81 2.13 0.43
N LYS A 52 -15.28 1.50 1.48
CA LYS A 52 -16.02 1.26 2.72
C LYS A 52 -15.98 2.48 3.64
N TYR A 53 -14.80 3.02 3.88
CA TYR A 53 -14.60 4.15 4.79
C TYR A 53 -14.45 5.49 4.05
N GLY A 54 -14.05 5.47 2.77
CA GLY A 54 -13.91 6.64 1.93
C GLY A 54 -15.07 6.88 0.96
N TRP A 55 -16.27 6.37 1.25
CA TRP A 55 -17.40 6.40 0.31
C TRP A 55 -17.66 7.79 -0.29
N GLN A 56 -17.69 8.84 0.55
CA GLN A 56 -17.96 10.20 0.09
C GLN A 56 -16.90 10.70 -0.91
N SER A 57 -15.62 10.41 -0.65
CA SER A 57 -14.51 10.78 -1.53
C SER A 57 -14.55 10.01 -2.86
N HIS A 58 -14.97 8.75 -2.84
CA HIS A 58 -15.01 7.91 -4.04
C HIS A 58 -16.29 8.10 -4.86
N ARG A 59 -17.40 8.57 -4.26
CA ARG A 59 -18.66 8.81 -4.97
C ARG A 59 -18.53 9.85 -6.08
N ASN A 60 -17.66 10.83 -5.87
CA ASN A 60 -17.36 11.89 -6.83
C ASN A 60 -15.96 11.75 -7.43
N TRP A 61 -15.41 10.52 -7.46
CA TRP A 61 -14.06 10.28 -7.98
C TRP A 61 -13.93 10.77 -9.41
N LYS A 62 -13.15 11.84 -9.60
CA LYS A 62 -12.72 12.32 -10.90
C LYS A 62 -11.34 11.71 -11.12
N HIS A 63 -11.26 10.73 -12.02
CA HIS A 63 -9.98 10.16 -12.41
C HIS A 63 -9.09 11.29 -12.92
N LEU A 64 -7.85 11.32 -12.45
CA LEU A 64 -6.90 12.30 -12.95
C LEU A 64 -6.60 11.91 -14.42
N PRO A 65 -6.89 12.78 -15.41
CA PRO A 65 -6.56 12.47 -16.78
C PRO A 65 -5.05 12.30 -16.88
N SER A 66 -4.61 11.22 -17.54
CA SER A 66 -3.19 10.98 -17.84
C SER A 66 -2.74 11.95 -18.95
N SER A 67 -2.83 13.26 -18.71
CA SER A 67 -2.51 14.27 -19.70
C SER A 67 -0.98 14.42 -19.81
N LYS A 68 -0.32 13.48 -20.51
CA LYS A 68 0.92 13.67 -21.31
C LYS A 68 1.58 12.41 -21.88
N LEU A 69 1.08 11.19 -21.63
CA LEU A 69 1.69 9.97 -22.22
C LEU A 69 0.95 9.42 -23.45
N GLU A 70 -0.20 10.00 -23.83
CA GLU A 70 -0.99 9.51 -24.97
C GLU A 70 -0.75 10.24 -26.30
N SER A 71 0.33 11.03 -26.41
CA SER A 71 0.79 11.54 -27.72
C SER A 71 2.10 10.85 -28.12
N ASN A 72 1.98 9.82 -28.96
CA ASN A 72 3.05 9.17 -29.76
C ASN A 72 3.48 7.74 -29.38
N MET A 73 2.57 6.85 -28.95
CA MET A 73 2.76 5.43 -29.26
C MET A 73 1.48 4.83 -29.82
N ASN A 74 1.60 4.38 -31.07
CA ASN A 74 0.66 3.59 -31.84
C ASN A 74 -0.36 2.82 -30.99
N GLU A 75 -1.61 2.98 -31.42
CA GLU A 75 -2.71 2.02 -31.40
C GLU A 75 -2.23 0.55 -31.54
N LYS A 76 -1.71 -0.03 -30.45
CA LYS A 76 -1.37 -1.45 -30.22
C LYS A 76 -0.59 -1.61 -28.89
N LEU A 77 -1.18 -1.26 -27.75
CA LEU A 77 -0.65 -1.74 -26.45
C LEU A 77 -1.78 -2.09 -25.47
N SER A 78 -1.96 -3.41 -25.33
CA SER A 78 -2.66 -4.16 -24.29
C SER A 78 -4.08 -3.72 -23.92
N LYS A 79 -5.08 -4.42 -24.50
CA LYS A 79 -6.07 -5.08 -23.63
C LYS A 79 -5.25 -5.76 -22.52
N GLY A 80 -5.42 -5.33 -21.27
CA GLY A 80 -4.57 -5.74 -20.14
C GLY A 80 -4.23 -7.22 -20.23
N LYS A 81 -2.96 -7.58 -19.99
CA LYS A 81 -2.51 -8.97 -19.97
C LYS A 81 -3.36 -9.69 -18.91
N THR A 82 -4.48 -10.26 -19.36
CA THR A 82 -5.39 -11.01 -18.52
C THR A 82 -4.64 -12.28 -18.23
N LEU A 83 -4.05 -12.36 -17.04
CA LEU A 83 -3.44 -13.59 -16.57
C LEU A 83 -4.53 -14.68 -16.50
N PRO A 84 -4.17 -15.96 -16.54
CA PRO A 84 -5.13 -17.03 -16.24
C PRO A 84 -5.95 -16.68 -14.98
N PHE A 85 -7.23 -17.06 -14.98
CA PHE A 85 -8.23 -16.72 -13.96
C PHE A 85 -8.74 -15.26 -13.96
N GLY A 86 -8.47 -14.48 -15.00
CA GLY A 86 -9.04 -13.12 -15.11
C GLY A 86 -8.35 -12.10 -14.22
N LEU A 87 -7.14 -12.42 -13.74
CA LEU A 87 -6.36 -11.52 -12.89
C LEU A 87 -5.70 -10.46 -13.78
N ASP A 88 -6.29 -9.27 -13.80
CA ASP A 88 -5.66 -8.11 -14.38
C ASP A 88 -4.68 -7.53 -13.36
N LEU A 89 -3.39 -7.84 -13.48
CA LEU A 89 -2.36 -7.26 -12.60
C LEU A 89 -2.15 -5.78 -12.90
N GLU A 90 -2.64 -5.32 -14.07
CA GLU A 90 -2.34 -4.00 -14.58
C GLU A 90 -3.46 -2.97 -14.37
N SER A 91 -4.53 -3.27 -13.65
CA SER A 91 -5.56 -2.28 -13.28
C SER A 91 -5.51 -1.83 -11.82
N GLY A 92 -6.16 -0.71 -11.54
CA GLY A 92 -6.46 -0.18 -10.21
C GLY A 92 -5.67 1.06 -9.80
N SER A 93 -5.00 1.77 -10.73
CA SER A 93 -4.31 3.02 -10.41
C SER A 93 -5.29 4.20 -10.23
N ILE A 94 -4.78 5.36 -9.81
CA ILE A 94 -5.58 6.59 -9.64
C ILE A 94 -6.15 7.16 -10.95
N SER A 95 -5.59 6.79 -12.10
CA SER A 95 -6.10 7.20 -13.42
C SER A 95 -7.33 6.40 -13.85
N GLU A 96 -7.68 5.33 -13.14
CA GLU A 96 -8.80 4.48 -13.48
C GLU A 96 -10.09 4.86 -12.75
N LYS A 97 -11.23 4.43 -13.31
CA LYS A 97 -12.55 4.68 -12.74
C LYS A 97 -12.75 4.02 -11.37
N HIS A 98 -12.12 2.87 -11.16
CA HIS A 98 -12.24 2.09 -9.93
C HIS A 98 -10.83 1.75 -9.42
N PRO A 99 -10.16 2.69 -8.72
CA PRO A 99 -8.86 2.39 -8.13
C PRO A 99 -8.96 1.25 -7.11
N ARG A 100 -7.88 0.46 -7.00
CA ARG A 100 -7.72 -0.55 -5.95
C ARG A 100 -7.29 0.10 -4.64
N LEU A 101 -7.40 -0.63 -3.54
CA LEU A 101 -6.95 -0.13 -2.25
C LEU A 101 -5.45 0.20 -2.28
N HIS A 102 -5.10 1.44 -1.94
CA HIS A 102 -3.73 1.95 -1.84
C HIS A 102 -3.22 1.81 -0.39
N LEU A 103 -3.29 0.60 0.15
CA LEU A 103 -2.74 0.26 1.46
C LEU A 103 -1.83 -0.96 1.28
N HIS A 104 -0.54 -0.78 1.54
CA HIS A 104 0.48 -1.79 1.32
C HIS A 104 1.35 -1.97 2.57
N CYS A 105 1.60 -3.22 2.94
CA CYS A 105 2.58 -3.53 3.98
C CYS A 105 3.99 -3.47 3.35
N ARG A 106 4.61 -2.29 3.40
CA ARG A 106 5.93 -2.05 2.80
C ARG A 106 7.05 -2.72 3.57
N GLU A 107 7.02 -2.65 4.88
CA GLU A 107 8.11 -3.09 5.74
C GLU A 107 7.58 -3.81 6.98
N MET A 108 8.25 -4.90 7.35
CA MET A 108 8.04 -5.61 8.61
C MET A 108 9.39 -5.91 9.23
N VAL A 109 9.55 -5.56 10.51
CA VAL A 109 10.74 -5.87 11.30
C VAL A 109 10.36 -6.86 12.38
N LEU A 110 11.03 -8.02 12.40
CA LEU A 110 10.96 -9.00 13.47
C LEU A 110 12.18 -8.81 14.36
N PRO A 111 12.04 -8.22 15.56
CA PRO A 111 13.15 -8.07 16.49
C PRO A 111 13.41 -9.38 17.25
N ASN A 112 14.57 -9.46 17.90
CA ASN A 112 14.96 -10.51 18.83
C ASN A 112 14.89 -11.93 18.25
N VAL A 113 15.20 -12.08 16.96
CA VAL A 113 15.13 -13.38 16.28
C VAL A 113 16.22 -14.35 16.75
N SER A 114 17.32 -13.84 17.31
CA SER A 114 18.41 -14.63 17.88
C SER A 114 17.90 -15.65 18.91
N MET A 115 16.98 -15.26 19.80
CA MET A 115 16.41 -16.17 20.81
C MET A 115 15.62 -17.32 20.17
N THR A 116 14.82 -17.04 19.15
CA THR A 116 14.02 -18.06 18.46
C THR A 116 14.89 -19.01 17.64
N LEU A 117 15.96 -18.49 17.03
CA LEU A 117 16.86 -19.27 16.17
C LEU A 117 17.77 -20.21 16.98
N GLN A 118 18.08 -19.91 18.23
CA GLN A 118 18.81 -20.81 19.14
C GLN A 118 18.10 -22.16 19.35
N HIS A 119 16.76 -22.19 19.24
CA HIS A 119 15.97 -23.41 19.39
C HIS A 119 15.76 -24.19 18.08
N THR A 120 16.26 -23.67 16.95
CA THR A 120 16.08 -24.30 15.64
C THR A 120 17.27 -25.21 15.33
N GLN A 121 17.03 -26.52 15.17
CA GLN A 121 18.05 -27.47 14.72
C GLN A 121 18.35 -27.25 13.23
N LEU A 122 19.22 -26.30 12.92
CA LEU A 122 19.73 -26.10 11.58
C LEU A 122 20.93 -27.02 11.36
N SER A 123 20.87 -27.80 10.28
CA SER A 123 21.99 -28.61 9.80
C SER A 123 23.14 -27.68 9.39
N SER A 124 24.07 -27.49 10.32
CA SER A 124 25.49 -27.14 10.12
C SER A 124 25.83 -26.38 8.82
N GLU A 125 25.81 -25.04 8.88
CA GLU A 125 26.73 -24.15 8.13
C GLU A 125 26.55 -22.64 8.44
N CYS A 126 25.46 -22.22 9.11
CA CYS A 126 25.21 -20.80 9.37
C CYS A 126 25.04 -20.48 10.87
N ASP A 127 25.94 -19.66 11.42
CA ASP A 127 25.85 -19.11 12.79
C ASP A 127 24.85 -17.94 12.83
N LEU A 128 23.58 -18.25 13.10
CA LEU A 128 22.50 -17.27 13.16
C LEU A 128 22.36 -16.60 14.54
N THR A 129 23.21 -16.93 15.51
CA THR A 129 23.13 -16.40 16.89
C THR A 129 23.37 -14.89 16.94
N LYS A 130 24.01 -14.33 15.89
CA LYS A 130 24.33 -12.91 15.74
C LYS A 130 23.23 -12.08 15.08
N ILE A 131 22.15 -12.70 14.61
CA ILE A 131 21.06 -11.96 13.95
C ILE A 131 20.12 -11.40 15.01
N GLU A 132 20.17 -10.09 15.23
CA GLU A 132 19.29 -9.42 16.20
C GLU A 132 17.88 -9.17 15.65
N SER A 133 17.76 -8.91 14.35
CA SER A 133 16.47 -8.65 13.70
C SER A 133 16.43 -9.13 12.25
N LEU A 134 15.21 -9.45 11.78
CA LEU A 134 14.93 -9.67 10.35
C LEU A 134 14.05 -8.55 9.83
N LYS A 135 14.50 -7.90 8.76
CA LYS A 135 13.76 -6.85 8.07
C LYS A 135 13.29 -7.37 6.71
N PHE A 136 11.97 -7.37 6.52
CA PHE A 136 11.32 -7.74 5.27
C PHE A 136 10.80 -6.47 4.61
N VAL A 137 11.17 -6.25 3.35
CA VAL A 137 10.69 -5.11 2.56
C VAL A 137 10.03 -5.63 1.28
N ALA A 138 8.75 -5.31 1.11
CA ALA A 138 7.99 -5.71 -0.07
C ALA A 138 7.99 -4.59 -1.13
N PRO A 139 8.26 -4.90 -2.42
CA PRO A 139 8.14 -3.92 -3.49
C PRO A 139 6.71 -3.36 -3.55
N LEU A 140 6.58 -2.14 -4.07
CA LEU A 140 5.27 -1.51 -4.20
C LEU A 140 4.43 -2.26 -5.25
N PRO A 141 3.15 -2.55 -5.00
CA PRO A 141 2.28 -3.16 -6.01
C PRO A 141 2.19 -2.31 -7.28
N SER A 142 2.00 -2.95 -8.44
CA SER A 142 1.99 -2.31 -9.76
C SER A 142 1.04 -1.11 -9.85
N HIS A 143 -0.19 -1.23 -9.34
CA HIS A 143 -1.18 -0.15 -9.38
C HIS A 143 -0.81 1.05 -8.52
N MET A 144 -0.13 0.82 -7.39
CA MET A 144 0.38 1.88 -6.52
C MET A 144 1.62 2.52 -7.13
N GLN A 145 2.50 1.75 -7.77
CA GLN A 145 3.66 2.27 -8.49
C GLN A 145 3.24 3.17 -9.65
N ARG A 146 2.27 2.76 -10.48
CA ARG A 146 1.75 3.63 -11.54
C ARG A 146 1.10 4.90 -11.01
N SER A 147 0.39 4.80 -9.88
CA SER A 147 -0.17 5.98 -9.23
C SER A 147 0.91 6.90 -8.67
N TRP A 148 2.01 6.34 -8.16
CA TRP A 148 3.20 7.11 -7.78
C TRP A 148 3.73 7.85 -9.01
N ASP A 149 4.00 7.15 -10.11
CA ASP A 149 4.58 7.74 -11.31
C ASP A 149 3.71 8.87 -11.88
N ILE A 150 2.37 8.72 -11.88
CA ILE A 150 1.42 9.75 -12.33
C ILE A 150 1.47 11.01 -11.45
N LEU A 151 1.68 10.86 -10.14
CA LEU A 151 1.70 12.01 -9.22
C LEU A 151 3.03 12.77 -9.22
N HIS A 152 4.08 12.19 -9.81
CA HIS A 152 5.43 12.76 -9.89
C HIS A 152 5.86 13.09 -11.33
N SER A 153 4.98 12.92 -12.32
CA SER A 153 5.23 13.24 -13.73
C SER A 153 5.02 14.71 -14.09
#